data_AF-A0A1D6LPJ6-F1
#
_entry.id   AF-A0A1D6LPJ6-F1
#
_cell.length_a   1.000
_cell.length_b   1.000
_cell.length_c   1.000
_cell.angle_alpha   90.00
_cell.angle_beta   90.00
_cell.angle_gamma   90.00
#
_symmetry.space_group_name_H-M   'P 1'
#
loop_
_entity.id
_entity.type
_entity.pdbx_description
1 polymer ?
#
loop_
_entity_poly.entity_id
_entity_poly.type
_entity_poly.pdbx_seq_one_letter_code
_entity_poly.pdbx_strand_id
1 'polypeptide(L)'
;MTLDWNCRFPENMWFGKLINDYQRNGSSTDHMEVDSSGDDMQGHKSRSERSIQRQELPITEYIYGAMSKHELLEAQEQEQQLAYQDKLVEWTKDRKNALESYVYDTRNKLSERYRSFATDSEREQISVNLQQTEDWLYEEGDDETEAVYSSKLEELKKLVDPIENRCKDDEVRAEAMRDLLKCIVDHRNAAKSLSTPERDAVDNECNKAEQWLREGSQLQESLPKNVDPVLWSCEIKRKEEELDTWSNYLCLITL
;
A
#
# COMPACT_ATOMS: atom_id res chain seq x y z
N MET A 1 4.88 -15.54 28.66
CA MET A 1 5.14 -14.10 28.69
C MET A 1 5.35 -13.66 27.26
N THR A 2 4.24 -13.31 26.63
CA THR A 2 4.13 -12.67 25.32
C THR A 2 4.38 -11.18 25.52
N LEU A 3 5.29 -10.60 24.72
CA LEU A 3 5.30 -9.15 24.50
C LEU A 3 5.26 -8.93 23.00
N ASP A 4 4.03 -8.62 22.61
CA ASP A 4 3.56 -8.05 21.36
C ASP A 4 4.27 -6.70 21.10
N TRP A 5 4.91 -6.56 19.93
CA TRP A 5 5.43 -5.28 19.41
C TRP A 5 4.76 -4.95 18.09
N ASN A 6 3.43 -4.93 18.09
CA ASN A 6 2.64 -4.28 17.06
C ASN A 6 2.54 -2.78 17.37
N CYS A 7 3.54 -2.00 16.94
CA CYS A 7 3.46 -0.54 16.90
C CYS A 7 3.61 -0.06 15.46
N ARG A 8 2.53 -0.21 14.71
CA ARG A 8 2.33 0.38 13.38
C ARG A 8 2.10 1.88 13.54
N PHE A 9 3.14 2.70 13.31
CA PHE A 9 3.00 4.15 13.09
C PHE A 9 3.16 4.46 11.58
N PRO A 10 2.39 5.39 11.02
CA PRO A 10 2.29 5.60 9.57
C PRO A 10 3.56 6.29 9.00
N GLU A 11 4.24 5.61 8.07
CA GLU A 11 5.56 5.92 7.51
C GLU A 11 5.60 7.05 6.45
N ASN A 12 4.51 7.77 6.23
CA ASN A 12 4.35 8.60 5.03
C ASN A 12 4.12 10.10 5.31
N MET A 13 4.27 10.57 6.55
CA MET A 13 4.15 12.00 6.88
C MET A 13 5.47 12.73 7.22
N TRP A 14 6.60 12.02 7.30
CA TRP A 14 7.89 12.62 7.68
C TRP A 14 8.76 13.05 6.50
N PHE A 15 8.54 12.49 5.31
CA PHE A 15 9.33 12.86 4.11
C PHE A 15 9.01 14.26 3.57
N GLY A 16 7.78 14.78 3.77
CA GLY A 16 7.37 16.08 3.23
C GLY A 16 7.63 17.29 4.15
N LYS A 17 7.85 17.07 5.45
CA LYS A 17 7.93 18.16 6.44
C LYS A 17 9.36 18.65 6.72
N LEU A 18 10.36 17.79 6.49
CA LEU A 18 11.75 18.11 6.85
C LEU A 18 12.44 19.08 5.87
N ILE A 19 11.94 19.22 4.63
CA ILE A 19 12.56 20.10 3.62
C ILE A 19 12.04 21.55 3.69
N ASN A 20 10.82 21.79 4.18
CA ASN A 20 10.21 23.13 4.14
C ASN A 20 10.55 24.04 5.33
N ASP A 21 10.95 23.49 6.48
CA ASP A 21 11.20 24.30 7.68
C ASP A 21 12.55 25.04 7.64
N TYR A 22 13.45 24.69 6.70
CA TYR A 22 14.77 25.32 6.60
C TYR A 22 14.84 26.59 5.73
N GLN A 23 13.76 26.98 5.05
CA GLN A 23 13.75 28.17 4.17
C GLN A 23 12.97 29.39 4.71
N ARG A 24 12.34 29.29 5.90
CA ARG A 24 11.44 30.37 6.39
C ARG A 24 11.98 31.27 7.51
N ASN A 25 13.05 30.90 8.22
CA ASN A 25 13.54 31.66 9.38
C ASN A 25 14.81 32.47 9.11
N GLY A 26 14.85 33.15 7.97
CA GLY A 26 15.96 34.01 7.56
C GLY A 26 15.55 35.42 7.16
N SER A 27 14.62 36.06 7.87
CA SER A 27 14.40 37.52 7.80
C SER A 27 13.25 37.95 8.72
N SER A 28 13.56 38.52 9.89
CA SER A 28 12.86 39.71 10.38
C SER A 28 13.56 40.24 11.64
N THR A 29 14.36 41.29 11.45
CA THR A 29 14.85 42.18 12.51
C THR A 29 13.71 43.09 12.98
N ASP A 30 13.37 43.04 14.25
CA ASP A 30 12.35 43.88 14.88
C ASP A 30 12.79 45.36 14.96
N HIS A 31 11.86 46.23 14.57
CA HIS A 31 11.94 47.68 14.59
C HIS A 31 10.80 48.16 15.50
N MET A 32 11.11 48.75 16.66
CA MET A 32 10.16 49.62 17.37
C MET A 32 10.88 50.83 17.95
N GLU A 33 10.47 51.98 17.42
CA GLU A 33 10.75 53.32 17.88
C GLU A 33 10.07 53.58 19.24
N VAL A 34 10.73 54.32 20.13
CA VAL A 34 10.05 55.09 21.17
C VAL A 34 10.55 56.53 21.10
N ASP A 35 9.57 57.39 20.86
CA ASP A 35 9.67 58.83 20.68
C ASP A 35 10.10 59.57 21.95
N SER A 36 10.69 60.74 21.71
CA SER A 36 11.35 61.62 22.68
C SER A 36 10.49 62.83 23.04
N SER A 37 10.93 63.58 24.06
CA SER A 37 10.60 64.99 24.43
C SER A 37 9.48 65.19 25.47
N GLY A 38 9.59 66.02 26.51
CA GLY A 38 10.64 66.94 26.95
C GLY A 38 10.15 67.80 28.14
N ASP A 39 11.11 68.16 29.02
CA ASP A 39 11.27 69.34 29.90
C ASP A 39 10.12 69.90 30.77
N ASP A 40 10.35 70.17 32.06
CA ASP A 40 11.18 71.30 32.51
C ASP A 40 11.42 71.40 34.04
N MET A 41 12.51 72.11 34.40
CA MET A 41 12.82 72.85 35.64
C MET A 41 13.38 72.21 36.94
N GLN A 42 14.70 72.36 37.07
CA GLN A 42 15.51 72.87 38.21
C GLN A 42 15.21 72.45 39.66
N GLY A 43 16.21 71.80 40.29
CA GLY A 43 16.34 71.78 41.75
C GLY A 43 17.36 70.79 42.31
N HIS A 44 18.44 71.33 42.89
CA HIS A 44 19.20 70.81 44.05
C HIS A 44 19.48 69.29 44.21
N LYS A 45 20.79 68.97 44.21
CA LYS A 45 21.48 67.82 44.87
C LYS A 45 20.60 66.61 45.23
N SER A 46 20.68 65.57 44.40
CA SER A 46 20.49 64.20 44.86
C SER A 46 21.58 63.29 44.28
N ARG A 47 22.03 62.39 45.15
CA ARG A 47 23.03 61.35 44.94
C ARG A 47 22.72 60.59 43.65
N SER A 48 23.62 60.62 42.67
CA SER A 48 23.51 59.85 41.42
C SER A 48 23.22 58.37 41.72
N GLU A 49 21.95 57.98 41.60
CA GLU A 49 21.55 56.58 41.48
C GLU A 49 22.00 56.09 40.11
N ARG A 50 22.97 55.18 40.11
CA ARG A 50 23.54 54.59 38.89
C ARG A 50 22.41 53.88 38.13
N SER A 51 22.11 54.32 36.91
CA SER A 51 21.20 53.62 36.00
C SER A 51 21.82 52.28 35.62
N ILE A 52 21.20 51.17 36.04
CA ILE A 52 21.68 49.83 35.76
C ILE A 52 21.20 49.46 34.36
N GLN A 53 22.09 49.52 33.37
CA GLN A 53 21.82 49.03 32.02
C GLN A 53 22.14 47.52 32.00
N ARG A 54 21.12 46.69 31.82
CA ARG A 54 21.31 45.23 31.72
C ARG A 54 21.78 44.91 30.31
N GLN A 55 23.01 44.43 30.21
CA GLN A 55 23.62 43.99 28.97
C GLN A 55 23.52 42.47 28.92
N GLU A 56 22.86 41.92 27.91
CA GLU A 56 22.88 40.48 27.67
C GLU A 56 24.28 40.10 27.20
N LEU A 57 25.01 39.38 28.05
CA LEU A 57 26.34 38.88 27.74
C LEU A 57 26.17 37.55 26.99
N PRO A 58 26.67 37.43 25.75
CA PRO A 58 26.66 36.15 25.06
C PRO A 58 27.54 35.16 25.83
N ILE A 59 26.91 34.18 26.49
CA ILE A 59 27.60 33.13 27.21
C ILE A 59 27.98 32.06 26.18
N THR A 60 29.28 31.89 25.95
CA THR A 60 29.80 30.76 25.19
C THR A 60 30.16 29.66 26.19
N GLU A 61 29.33 28.62 26.24
CA GLU A 61 29.56 27.49 27.13
C GLU A 61 30.61 26.55 26.51
N TYR A 62 31.69 26.31 27.24
CA TYR A 62 32.70 25.29 26.88
C TYR A 62 32.59 24.15 27.88
N ILE A 63 31.93 23.07 27.47
CA ILE A 63 31.76 21.87 28.29
C ILE A 63 32.91 20.92 27.93
N TYR A 64 33.80 20.68 28.88
CA TYR A 64 34.92 19.77 28.69
C TYR A 64 34.41 18.35 28.38
N GLY A 65 34.78 17.82 27.21
CA GLY A 65 34.34 16.51 26.72
C GLY A 65 33.04 16.52 25.90
N ALA A 66 32.39 17.66 25.70
CA ALA A 66 31.28 17.79 24.75
C ALA A 66 31.81 18.02 23.34
N MET A 67 31.15 17.41 22.34
CA MET A 67 31.41 17.70 20.93
C MET A 67 30.93 19.12 20.58
N SER A 68 31.65 19.78 19.68
CA SER A 68 31.18 21.03 19.08
C SER A 68 29.90 20.78 18.26
N LYS A 69 29.11 21.85 18.03
CA LYS A 69 27.91 21.75 17.19
C LYS A 69 28.22 21.22 15.78
N HIS A 70 29.40 21.55 15.25
CA HIS A 70 29.85 21.05 13.95
C HIS A 70 30.14 19.56 13.98
N GLU A 71 30.94 19.08 14.94
CA GLU A 71 31.25 17.66 15.11
C GLU A 71 29.99 16.82 15.38
N LEU A 72 29.02 17.37 16.14
CA LEU A 72 27.73 16.71 16.36
C LEU A 72 26.95 16.52 15.06
N LEU A 73 26.91 17.55 14.20
CA LEU A 73 26.21 17.47 12.91
C LEU A 73 26.88 16.45 11.97
N GLU A 74 28.22 16.45 11.92
CA GLU A 74 28.99 15.48 11.14
C GLU A 74 28.76 14.05 11.63
N ALA A 75 28.79 13.83 12.96
CA ALA A 75 28.48 12.54 13.55
C ALA A 75 27.04 12.09 13.25
N GLN A 76 26.08 13.02 13.27
CA GLN A 76 24.68 12.74 12.95
C GLN A 76 24.48 12.39 11.46
N GLU A 77 25.23 13.02 10.55
CA GLU A 77 25.21 12.67 9.13
C GLU A 77 25.83 11.29 8.89
N GLN A 78 26.95 10.98 9.54
CA GLN A 78 27.57 9.66 9.49
C GLN A 78 26.64 8.57 10.04
N GLU A 79 25.98 8.81 11.17
CA GLU A 79 24.99 7.88 11.73
C GLU A 79 23.84 7.63 10.76
N GLN A 80 23.30 8.68 10.12
CA GLN A 80 22.25 8.54 9.12
C GLN A 80 22.71 7.73 7.90
N GLN A 81 23.94 7.95 7.43
CA GLN A 81 24.49 7.22 6.30
C GLN A 81 24.67 5.73 6.63
N LEU A 82 25.18 5.41 7.82
CA LEU A 82 25.33 4.02 8.29
C LEU A 82 23.95 3.36 8.45
N ALA A 83 23.00 4.04 9.10
CA ALA A 83 21.64 3.54 9.26
C ALA A 83 20.93 3.30 7.92
N TYR A 84 21.21 4.12 6.90
CA TYR A 84 20.70 3.92 5.55
C TYR A 84 21.32 2.68 4.88
N GLN A 85 22.63 2.48 5.02
CA GLN A 85 23.31 1.30 4.49
C GLN A 85 22.81 0.02 5.15
N ASP A 86 22.62 0.01 6.47
CA ASP A 86 22.07 -1.15 7.19
C ASP A 86 20.68 -1.53 6.65
N LYS A 87 19.80 -0.55 6.43
CA LYS A 87 18.48 -0.78 5.83
C LYS A 87 18.56 -1.33 4.40
N LEU A 88 19.49 -0.82 3.59
CA LEU A 88 19.65 -1.30 2.22
C LEU A 88 20.08 -2.77 2.19
N VAL A 89 20.99 -3.15 3.08
CA VAL A 89 21.41 -4.55 3.24
C VAL A 89 20.26 -5.43 3.72
N GLU A 90 19.50 -4.96 4.71
CA GLU A 90 18.30 -5.65 5.20
C GLU A 90 17.27 -5.88 4.10
N TRP A 91 16.91 -4.83 3.34
CA TRP A 91 15.96 -4.95 2.22
C TRP A 91 16.46 -5.87 1.11
N THR A 92 17.76 -5.85 0.81
CA THR A 92 18.35 -6.75 -0.19
C THR A 92 18.23 -8.20 0.26
N LYS A 93 18.55 -8.47 1.54
CA LYS A 93 18.42 -9.81 2.13
C LYS A 93 16.96 -10.27 2.17
N ASP A 94 16.03 -9.39 2.53
CA ASP A 94 14.60 -9.70 2.53
C ASP A 94 14.12 -10.04 1.12
N ARG A 95 14.61 -9.34 0.09
CA ARG A 95 14.25 -9.64 -1.29
C ARG A 95 14.80 -10.98 -1.75
N LYS A 96 16.04 -11.31 -1.38
CA LYS A 96 16.63 -12.64 -1.64
C LYS A 96 15.81 -13.74 -0.96
N ASN A 97 15.49 -13.58 0.33
CA ASN A 97 14.66 -14.53 1.08
C ASN A 97 13.26 -14.68 0.48
N ALA A 98 12.66 -13.58 0.00
CA ALA A 98 11.36 -13.62 -0.67
C ALA A 98 11.41 -14.41 -1.98
N LEU A 99 12.48 -14.27 -2.77
CA LEU A 99 12.70 -15.05 -3.98
C LEU A 99 12.90 -16.54 -3.65
N GLU A 100 13.77 -16.84 -2.69
CA GLU A 100 14.04 -18.22 -2.25
C GLU A 100 12.76 -18.91 -1.77
N SER A 101 12.01 -18.27 -0.85
CA SER A 101 10.73 -18.79 -0.37
C SER A 101 9.73 -18.98 -1.51
N TYR A 102 9.68 -18.04 -2.47
CA TYR A 102 8.77 -18.15 -3.60
C TYR A 102 9.11 -19.34 -4.50
N VAL A 103 10.40 -19.62 -4.76
CA VAL A 103 10.84 -20.79 -5.53
C VAL A 103 10.38 -22.08 -4.85
N TYR A 104 10.65 -22.22 -3.55
CA TYR A 104 10.24 -23.39 -2.77
C TYR A 104 8.71 -23.57 -2.72
N ASP A 105 7.97 -22.51 -2.40
CA ASP A 105 6.51 -22.56 -2.30
C ASP A 105 5.87 -22.88 -3.65
N THR A 106 6.36 -22.27 -4.73
CA THR A 106 5.82 -22.47 -6.07
C THR A 106 6.05 -23.91 -6.53
N ARG A 107 7.22 -24.50 -6.25
CA ARG A 107 7.49 -25.92 -6.59
C ARG A 107 6.51 -26.86 -5.91
N ASN A 108 6.20 -26.60 -4.64
CA ASN A 108 5.21 -27.39 -3.91
C ASN A 108 3.81 -27.21 -4.50
N LYS A 109 3.38 -25.97 -4.72
CA LYS A 109 2.07 -25.64 -5.31
C LYS A 109 1.92 -26.22 -6.72
N LEU A 110 3.00 -26.26 -7.53
CA LEU A 110 3.00 -26.83 -8.88
C LEU A 110 2.67 -28.32 -8.88
N SER A 111 3.17 -29.05 -7.87
CA SER A 111 3.00 -30.49 -7.73
C SER A 111 1.63 -30.88 -7.19
N GLU A 112 1.09 -30.08 -6.26
CA GLU A 112 -0.17 -30.35 -5.58
C GLU A 112 -1.35 -29.58 -6.20
N ARG A 113 -1.40 -28.26 -5.96
CA ARG A 113 -2.55 -27.40 -6.21
C ARG A 113 -2.75 -27.09 -7.70
N TYR A 114 -1.68 -26.78 -8.42
CA TYR A 114 -1.75 -26.33 -9.81
C TYR A 114 -1.84 -27.46 -10.84
N ARG A 115 -1.71 -28.72 -10.41
CA ARG A 115 -1.70 -29.89 -11.29
C ARG A 115 -2.90 -29.96 -12.25
N SER A 116 -4.08 -29.52 -11.79
CA SER A 116 -5.32 -29.55 -12.59
C SER A 116 -5.59 -28.26 -13.38
N PHE A 117 -4.86 -27.18 -13.08
CA PHE A 117 -5.09 -25.83 -13.63
C PHE A 117 -3.99 -25.38 -14.60
N ALA A 118 -2.91 -26.15 -14.69
CA ALA A 118 -1.78 -25.90 -15.58
C ALA A 118 -1.64 -27.03 -16.62
N THR A 119 -1.42 -26.65 -17.87
CA THR A 119 -1.03 -27.56 -18.94
C THR A 119 0.34 -28.18 -18.67
N ASP A 120 0.61 -29.34 -19.25
CA ASP A 120 1.90 -30.01 -19.08
C ASP A 120 3.07 -29.13 -19.55
N SER A 121 2.87 -28.34 -20.61
CA SER A 121 3.85 -27.39 -21.13
C SER A 121 4.12 -26.22 -20.16
N GLU A 122 3.06 -25.62 -19.58
CA GLU A 122 3.22 -24.55 -18.60
C GLU A 122 3.95 -25.05 -17.35
N ARG A 123 3.61 -26.25 -16.86
CA ARG A 123 4.29 -26.84 -15.69
C ARG A 123 5.76 -27.11 -15.95
N GLU A 124 6.09 -27.67 -17.12
CA GLU A 124 7.48 -27.91 -17.50
C GLU A 124 8.27 -26.60 -17.60
N GLN A 125 7.69 -25.59 -18.28
CA GLN A 125 8.32 -24.27 -18.40
C GLN A 125 8.58 -23.63 -17.04
N ILE A 126 7.61 -23.67 -16.12
CA ILE A 126 7.77 -23.13 -14.77
C ILE A 126 8.81 -23.93 -14.00
N SER A 127 8.79 -25.27 -14.08
CA SER A 127 9.76 -26.12 -13.40
C SER A 127 11.20 -25.81 -13.83
N VAL A 128 11.44 -25.63 -15.13
CA VAL A 128 12.75 -25.26 -15.67
C VAL A 128 13.19 -23.89 -15.16
N ASN A 129 12.30 -22.89 -15.17
CA ASN A 129 12.63 -21.54 -14.69
C ASN A 129 12.89 -21.49 -13.18
N LEU A 130 12.14 -22.27 -12.40
CA LEU A 130 12.36 -22.43 -10.96
C LEU A 130 13.74 -23.04 -10.68
N GLN A 131 14.10 -24.12 -11.38
CA GLN A 131 15.42 -24.74 -11.23
C GLN A 131 16.54 -23.77 -11.62
N GLN A 132 16.41 -23.06 -12.74
CA GLN A 132 17.41 -22.08 -13.17
C GLN A 132 17.59 -20.93 -12.17
N THR A 133 16.52 -20.52 -11.50
CA THR A 133 16.58 -19.47 -10.48
C THR A 133 17.16 -20.00 -9.17
N GLU A 134 16.86 -21.26 -8.80
CA GLU A 134 17.48 -21.95 -7.67
C GLU A 134 18.99 -22.11 -7.88
N ASP A 135 19.42 -22.61 -9.03
CA ASP A 135 20.83 -22.77 -9.39
C ASP A 135 21.55 -21.40 -9.36
N TRP A 136 20.92 -20.37 -9.94
CA TRP A 136 21.47 -19.01 -9.92
C TRP A 136 21.63 -18.46 -8.50
N LEU A 137 20.66 -18.70 -7.60
CA LEU A 137 20.74 -18.27 -6.19
C LEU A 137 21.93 -18.90 -5.44
N TYR A 138 22.37 -20.09 -5.83
CA TYR A 138 23.50 -20.80 -5.21
C TYR A 138 24.86 -20.53 -5.87
N GLU A 139 24.89 -19.99 -7.10
CA GLU A 139 26.13 -19.74 -7.84
C GLU A 139 26.47 -18.24 -7.95
N GLU A 140 25.70 -17.50 -8.75
CA GLU A 140 25.98 -16.09 -9.11
C GLU A 140 25.19 -15.09 -8.25
N GLY A 141 24.08 -15.53 -7.65
CA GLY A 141 23.11 -14.71 -6.96
C GLY A 141 23.34 -14.54 -5.46
N ASP A 142 24.57 -14.69 -4.95
CA ASP A 142 24.83 -14.58 -3.50
C ASP A 142 24.80 -13.11 -3.03
N ASP A 143 25.45 -12.22 -3.77
CA ASP A 143 25.67 -10.80 -3.44
C ASP A 143 25.11 -9.84 -4.51
N GLU A 144 23.94 -10.17 -5.06
CA GLU A 144 23.29 -9.36 -6.09
C GLU A 144 22.43 -8.22 -5.53
N THR A 145 22.05 -7.29 -6.42
CA THR A 145 21.24 -6.12 -6.00
C THR A 145 19.77 -6.48 -5.78
N GLU A 146 19.09 -5.72 -4.92
CA GLU A 146 17.64 -5.84 -4.67
C GLU A 146 16.81 -5.82 -5.97
N ALA A 147 17.22 -5.02 -6.96
CA ALA A 147 16.57 -4.92 -8.25
C ALA A 147 16.66 -6.22 -9.06
N VAL A 148 17.79 -6.92 -9.00
CA VAL A 148 18.01 -8.19 -9.73
C VAL A 148 17.13 -9.28 -9.13
N TYR A 149 17.11 -9.44 -7.80
CA TYR A 149 16.22 -10.38 -7.13
C TYR A 149 14.74 -10.08 -7.43
N SER A 150 14.37 -8.79 -7.45
CA SER A 150 13.02 -8.36 -7.80
C SER A 150 12.64 -8.70 -9.24
N SER A 151 13.55 -8.50 -10.20
CA SER A 151 13.32 -8.84 -11.60
C SER A 151 13.10 -10.35 -11.78
N LYS A 152 13.95 -11.18 -11.16
CA LYS A 152 13.80 -12.64 -11.19
C LYS A 152 12.49 -13.11 -10.58
N LEU A 153 12.09 -12.52 -9.45
CA LEU A 153 10.80 -12.81 -8.84
C LEU A 153 9.63 -12.47 -9.77
N GLU A 154 9.70 -11.32 -10.43
CA GLU A 154 8.66 -10.85 -11.36
C GLU A 154 8.59 -11.72 -12.63
N GLU A 155 9.73 -12.18 -13.15
CA GLU A 155 9.80 -13.13 -14.25
C GLU A 155 9.09 -14.45 -13.92
N LEU A 156 9.34 -15.00 -12.72
CA LEU A 156 8.65 -16.20 -12.26
C LEU A 156 7.15 -15.97 -12.06
N LYS A 157 6.77 -14.86 -11.43
CA LYS A 157 5.37 -14.48 -11.22
C LYS A 157 4.60 -14.37 -12.51
N LYS A 158 5.15 -13.76 -13.56
CA LYS A 158 4.47 -13.69 -14.88
C LYS A 158 4.08 -15.05 -15.45
N LEU A 159 4.84 -16.10 -15.15
CA LEU A 159 4.54 -17.46 -15.59
C LEU A 159 3.51 -18.15 -14.68
N VAL A 160 3.60 -17.91 -13.37
CA VAL A 160 2.79 -18.59 -12.35
C VAL A 160 1.45 -17.92 -12.11
N ASP A 161 1.39 -16.58 -12.17
CA ASP A 161 0.21 -15.76 -11.88
C ASP A 161 -1.02 -16.17 -12.70
N PRO A 162 -0.95 -16.47 -14.02
CA PRO A 162 -2.10 -16.95 -14.76
C PRO A 162 -2.71 -18.23 -14.16
N ILE A 163 -1.86 -19.18 -13.74
CA ILE A 163 -2.28 -20.44 -13.14
C ILE A 163 -2.82 -20.22 -11.73
N GLU A 164 -2.14 -19.38 -10.95
CA GLU A 164 -2.60 -19.02 -9.61
C GLU A 164 -3.95 -18.32 -9.66
N ASN A 165 -4.16 -17.44 -10.63
CA ASN A 165 -5.43 -16.75 -10.87
C ASN A 165 -6.54 -17.73 -11.25
N ARG A 166 -6.29 -18.68 -12.17
CA ARG A 166 -7.26 -19.76 -12.49
C ARG A 166 -7.64 -20.56 -11.24
N CYS A 167 -6.66 -20.91 -10.42
CA CYS A 167 -6.88 -21.69 -9.20
C CYS A 167 -7.67 -20.92 -8.15
N LYS A 168 -7.31 -19.66 -7.89
CA LYS A 168 -8.03 -18.79 -6.94
C LYS A 168 -9.46 -18.54 -7.42
N ASP A 169 -9.63 -18.33 -8.72
CA ASP A 169 -10.95 -18.13 -9.32
C ASP A 169 -11.83 -19.37 -9.14
N ASP A 170 -11.33 -20.59 -9.38
CA ASP A 170 -12.10 -21.84 -9.16
C ASP A 170 -12.61 -21.98 -7.72
N GLU A 171 -11.82 -21.56 -6.72
CA GLU A 171 -12.18 -21.60 -5.31
C GLU A 171 -13.33 -20.64 -4.95
N VAL A 172 -13.35 -19.44 -5.55
CA VAL A 172 -14.31 -18.38 -5.20
C VAL A 172 -15.47 -18.24 -6.19
N ARG A 173 -15.35 -18.80 -7.40
CA ARG A 173 -16.35 -18.67 -8.46
C ARG A 173 -17.68 -19.28 -8.05
N ALA A 174 -17.67 -20.47 -7.46
CA ALA A 174 -18.88 -21.11 -6.96
C ALA A 174 -19.61 -20.24 -5.91
N GLU A 175 -18.87 -19.52 -5.08
CA GLU A 175 -19.45 -18.59 -4.12
C GLU A 175 -20.02 -17.35 -4.80
N ALA A 176 -19.25 -16.72 -5.69
CA ALA A 176 -19.72 -15.55 -6.45
C ALA A 176 -21.01 -15.86 -7.24
N MET A 177 -21.13 -17.07 -7.81
CA MET A 177 -22.34 -17.52 -8.48
C MET A 177 -23.53 -17.63 -7.51
N ARG A 178 -23.31 -18.15 -6.29
CA ARG A 178 -24.35 -18.24 -5.25
C ARG A 178 -24.81 -16.87 -4.79
N ASP A 179 -23.87 -15.94 -4.59
CA ASP A 179 -24.16 -14.57 -4.16
C ASP A 179 -24.98 -13.82 -5.20
N LEU A 180 -24.61 -13.90 -6.49
CA LEU A 180 -25.40 -13.30 -7.57
C LEU A 180 -26.82 -13.90 -7.64
N LEU A 181 -26.97 -15.22 -7.52
CA LEU A 181 -28.29 -15.86 -7.52
C LEU A 181 -29.14 -15.43 -6.32
N LYS A 182 -28.52 -15.27 -5.15
CA LYS A 182 -29.18 -14.76 -3.96
C LYS A 182 -29.61 -13.30 -4.15
N CYS A 183 -28.73 -12.45 -4.66
CA CYS A 183 -29.02 -11.06 -5.02
C CYS A 183 -30.23 -10.96 -5.96
N ILE A 184 -30.29 -11.79 -7.00
CA ILE A 184 -31.44 -11.87 -7.92
C ILE A 184 -32.75 -12.21 -7.18
N VAL A 185 -32.72 -13.19 -6.27
CA VAL A 185 -33.90 -13.57 -5.48
C VAL A 185 -34.34 -12.45 -4.55
N ASP A 186 -33.40 -11.77 -3.90
CA ASP A 186 -33.66 -10.65 -3.00
C ASP A 186 -34.28 -9.46 -3.74
N HIS A 187 -33.77 -9.11 -4.94
CA HIS A 187 -34.36 -8.09 -5.81
C HIS A 187 -35.77 -8.44 -6.28
N ARG A 188 -36.00 -9.69 -6.72
CA ARG A 188 -37.34 -10.16 -7.08
C ARG A 188 -38.32 -10.09 -5.91
N ASN A 189 -37.84 -10.37 -4.68
CA ASN A 189 -38.67 -10.25 -3.48
C ASN A 189 -38.99 -8.80 -3.13
N ALA A 190 -38.01 -7.89 -3.22
CA ALA A 190 -38.21 -6.46 -2.99
C ALA A 190 -39.15 -5.83 -4.03
N ALA A 191 -39.08 -6.27 -5.29
CA ALA A 191 -39.93 -5.78 -6.38
C ALA A 191 -41.42 -6.16 -6.22
N LYS A 192 -41.77 -7.13 -5.37
CA LYS A 192 -43.18 -7.53 -5.13
C LYS A 192 -44.04 -6.40 -4.57
N SER A 193 -43.43 -5.45 -3.85
CA SER A 193 -44.13 -4.28 -3.31
C SER A 193 -44.18 -3.07 -4.25
N LEU A 194 -43.50 -3.13 -5.40
CA LEU A 194 -43.47 -2.04 -6.39
C LEU A 194 -44.68 -2.08 -7.32
N SER A 195 -44.86 -1.01 -8.13
CA SER A 195 -45.90 -0.99 -9.15
C SER A 195 -45.64 -2.05 -10.23
N THR A 196 -46.68 -2.47 -10.95
CA THR A 196 -46.55 -3.48 -12.01
C THR A 196 -45.48 -3.16 -13.07
N PRO A 197 -45.37 -1.93 -13.62
CA PRO A 197 -44.32 -1.63 -14.61
C PRO A 197 -42.90 -1.67 -14.03
N GLU A 198 -42.70 -1.25 -12.78
CA GLU A 198 -41.40 -1.30 -12.10
C GLU A 198 -41.01 -2.74 -11.77
N ARG A 199 -41.95 -3.54 -11.28
CA ARG A 199 -41.74 -4.97 -11.03
C ARG A 199 -41.36 -5.72 -12.31
N ASP A 200 -42.07 -5.49 -13.40
CA ASP A 200 -41.78 -6.12 -14.69
C ASP A 200 -40.39 -5.71 -15.22
N ALA A 201 -39.96 -4.47 -14.95
CA ALA A 201 -38.61 -4.01 -15.28
C ALA A 201 -37.53 -4.73 -14.45
N VAL A 202 -37.74 -4.89 -13.13
CA VAL A 202 -36.82 -5.63 -12.24
C VAL A 202 -36.75 -7.10 -12.65
N ASP A 203 -37.88 -7.74 -12.93
CA ASP A 203 -37.93 -9.13 -13.36
C ASP A 203 -37.21 -9.34 -14.68
N ASN A 204 -37.35 -8.41 -15.64
CA ASN A 204 -36.62 -8.48 -16.91
C ASN A 204 -35.10 -8.41 -16.71
N GLU A 205 -34.60 -7.49 -15.87
CA GLU A 205 -33.16 -7.36 -15.62
C GLU A 205 -32.60 -8.55 -14.84
N CYS A 206 -33.36 -9.04 -13.85
CA CYS A 206 -33.06 -10.29 -13.13
C CYS A 206 -32.99 -11.49 -14.08
N ASN A 207 -33.92 -11.60 -15.05
CA ASN A 207 -33.94 -12.68 -16.04
C ASN A 207 -32.72 -12.61 -16.96
N LYS A 208 -32.29 -11.41 -17.40
CA LYS A 208 -31.08 -11.24 -18.20
C LYS A 208 -29.83 -11.66 -17.44
N ALA A 209 -29.70 -11.25 -16.17
CA ALA A 209 -28.57 -11.63 -15.33
C ALA A 209 -28.52 -13.14 -15.09
N GLU A 210 -29.68 -13.77 -14.83
CA GLU A 210 -29.80 -15.21 -14.65
C GLU A 210 -29.48 -15.98 -15.94
N GLN A 211 -29.96 -15.50 -17.09
CA GLN A 211 -29.67 -16.10 -18.39
C GLN A 211 -28.17 -16.00 -18.71
N TRP A 212 -27.55 -14.84 -18.52
CA TRP A 212 -26.12 -14.64 -18.70
C TRP A 212 -25.30 -15.60 -17.82
N LEU A 213 -25.67 -15.76 -16.55
CA LEU A 213 -25.00 -16.68 -15.64
C LEU A 213 -25.14 -18.13 -16.10
N ARG A 214 -26.33 -18.53 -16.55
CA ARG A 214 -26.60 -19.89 -17.05
C ARG A 214 -25.79 -20.20 -18.33
N GLU A 215 -25.78 -19.28 -19.28
CA GLU A 215 -25.01 -19.41 -20.52
C GLU A 215 -23.51 -19.47 -20.24
N GLY A 216 -22.99 -18.57 -19.39
CA GLY A 216 -21.59 -18.56 -18.97
C GLY A 216 -21.19 -19.84 -18.24
N SER A 217 -22.07 -20.39 -17.39
CA SER A 217 -21.82 -21.66 -16.68
C SER A 217 -21.74 -22.85 -17.62
N GLN A 218 -22.63 -22.93 -18.61
CA GLN A 218 -22.62 -24.00 -19.62
C GLN A 218 -21.34 -23.97 -20.47
N LEU A 219 -20.90 -22.77 -20.87
CA LEU A 219 -19.63 -22.60 -21.56
C LEU A 219 -18.46 -23.04 -20.68
N GLN A 220 -18.46 -22.66 -19.40
CA GLN A 220 -17.41 -23.03 -18.46
C GLN A 220 -17.34 -24.55 -18.21
N GLU A 221 -18.48 -25.24 -18.14
CA GLU A 221 -18.54 -26.71 -17.98
C GLU A 221 -17.97 -27.45 -19.21
N SER A 222 -18.02 -26.83 -20.38
CA SER A 222 -17.46 -27.41 -21.61
C SER A 222 -15.93 -27.27 -21.71
N LEU A 223 -15.32 -26.41 -20.90
CA LEU A 223 -13.89 -26.10 -20.96
C LEU A 223 -13.10 -26.91 -19.92
N PRO A 224 -11.86 -27.31 -20.26
CA PRO A 224 -10.97 -27.95 -19.31
C PRO A 224 -10.45 -26.93 -18.28
N LYS A 225 -10.15 -27.40 -17.07
CA LYS A 225 -9.69 -26.57 -15.94
C LYS A 225 -8.35 -25.86 -16.16
N ASN A 226 -7.60 -26.26 -17.18
CA ASN A 226 -6.28 -25.73 -17.52
C ASN A 226 -6.32 -24.58 -18.52
N VAL A 227 -7.52 -24.12 -18.90
CA VAL A 227 -7.73 -22.94 -19.77
C VAL A 227 -8.32 -21.82 -18.93
N ASP A 228 -8.06 -20.58 -19.32
CA ASP A 228 -8.64 -19.41 -18.67
C ASP A 228 -10.18 -19.53 -18.62
N PRO A 229 -10.81 -19.26 -17.48
CA PRO A 229 -12.26 -19.35 -17.35
C PRO A 229 -12.94 -18.31 -18.25
N VAL A 230 -14.09 -18.67 -18.81
CA VAL A 230 -14.94 -17.75 -19.58
C VAL A 230 -15.76 -16.87 -18.65
N LEU A 231 -16.01 -17.36 -17.43
CA LEU A 231 -16.78 -16.67 -16.42
C LEU A 231 -15.90 -16.43 -15.19
N TRP A 232 -15.25 -15.27 -15.14
CA TRP A 232 -14.41 -14.92 -13.99
C TRP A 232 -15.27 -14.48 -12.81
N SER A 233 -14.86 -14.85 -11.60
CA SER A 233 -15.52 -14.42 -10.35
C SER A 233 -15.60 -12.89 -10.22
N CYS A 234 -14.60 -12.15 -10.72
CA CYS A 234 -14.63 -10.69 -10.76
C CYS A 234 -15.72 -10.14 -11.69
N GLU A 235 -16.00 -10.82 -12.80
CA GLU A 235 -17.09 -10.45 -13.71
C GLU A 235 -18.46 -10.75 -13.10
N ILE A 236 -18.59 -11.87 -12.39
CA ILE A 236 -19.81 -12.20 -11.66
C ILE A 236 -20.11 -11.15 -10.58
N LYS A 237 -19.10 -10.78 -9.79
CA LYS A 237 -19.23 -9.72 -8.76
C LYS A 237 -19.56 -8.36 -9.37
N ARG A 238 -18.93 -8.00 -10.49
CA ARG A 238 -19.29 -6.78 -11.23
C ARG A 238 -20.74 -6.82 -11.70
N LYS A 239 -21.22 -7.98 -12.17
CA LYS A 239 -22.62 -8.15 -12.58
C LYS A 239 -23.59 -8.00 -11.41
N GLU A 240 -23.22 -8.51 -10.24
CA GLU A 240 -23.95 -8.32 -8.99
C GLU A 240 -24.03 -6.83 -8.62
N GLU A 241 -22.91 -6.11 -8.63
CA GLU A 241 -22.86 -4.66 -8.36
C GLU A 241 -23.67 -3.84 -9.38
N GLU A 242 -23.63 -4.19 -10.66
CA GLU A 242 -24.47 -3.57 -11.71
C GLU A 242 -25.97 -3.76 -11.42
N LEU A 243 -26.38 -4.96 -10.98
CA LEU A 243 -27.78 -5.24 -10.62
C LEU A 243 -28.19 -4.49 -9.37
N ASP A 244 -27.34 -4.48 -8.34
CA ASP A 244 -27.58 -3.78 -7.08
C ASP A 244 -27.71 -2.27 -7.29
N THR A 245 -26.79 -1.67 -8.04
CA THR A 245 -26.84 -0.24 -8.35
C THR A 245 -28.09 0.10 -9.14
N TRP A 246 -28.42 -0.68 -10.18
CA TRP A 246 -29.61 -0.45 -11.00
C TRP A 246 -30.91 -0.53 -10.18
N SER A 247 -31.06 -1.55 -9.34
CA SER A 247 -32.23 -1.71 -8.46
C SER A 247 -32.34 -0.57 -7.43
N ASN A 248 -31.20 -0.13 -6.87
CA ASN A 248 -31.18 1.02 -5.97
C ASN A 248 -31.57 2.33 -6.67
N TYR A 249 -31.10 2.55 -7.90
CA TYR A 249 -31.50 3.71 -8.70
C TYR A 249 -33.00 3.70 -9.01
N LEU A 250 -33.57 2.53 -9.34
CA LEU A 250 -35.00 2.41 -9.58
C LEU A 250 -35.81 2.77 -8.33
N CYS A 251 -35.44 2.22 -7.17
CA CYS A 251 -36.10 2.51 -5.89
C CYS A 251 -36.02 4.00 -5.48
N LEU A 252 -34.88 4.67 -5.75
CA LEU A 252 -34.71 6.11 -5.45
C LEU A 252 -35.54 7.03 -6.34
N ILE A 253 -35.84 6.63 -7.58
CA ILE A 253 -36.65 7.42 -8.52
C ILE A 253 -38.15 7.30 -8.20
N THR A 254 -38.55 6.24 -7.49
CA THR A 254 -39.95 5.92 -7.17
C THR A 254 -40.43 6.43 -5.80
N LEU A 255 -39.54 7.00 -4.98
CA LEU A 255 -39.82 7.63 -3.68
C LEU A 255 -39.93 9.16 -3.81
#